data_AF-A0A2G6MVG0-F1
#
_entry.id   AF-A0A2G6MVG0-F1
#
_cell.length_a   1.000
_cell.length_b   1.000
_cell.length_c   1.000
_cell.angle_alpha   90.00
_cell.angle_beta   90.00
_cell.angle_gamma   90.00
#
_symmetry.space_group_name_H-M   'P 1'
#
loop_
_entity.id
_entity.type
_entity.pdbx_description
1 polymer ?
#
loop_
_entity_poly.entity_id
_entity_poly.type
_entity_poly.pdbx_seq_one_letter_code
_entity_poly.pdbx_strand_id
1 'polypeptide(L)'
;MARHINPSNSTNKTIDAIDRKRDRERLFILKKARENCKELAVALVQRLLDQHIIETNNNVAIQESIENQLRTMGDLEEFEMRYKIAPIRNLTQDPNIASLFITQHVIEDLIDHPNIQDVFGDDLDVYRAVDSILQAIRPR
;
A
#
# COMPACT_ATOMS: atom_id res chain seq x y z
N MET A 1 -49.61 2.73 -11.97
CA MET A 1 -48.67 3.75 -11.45
C MET A 1 -47.26 3.35 -11.84
N ALA A 2 -46.70 3.97 -12.90
CA ALA A 2 -45.33 3.72 -13.31
C ALA A 2 -44.40 4.27 -12.23
N ARG A 3 -43.62 3.40 -11.60
CA ARG A 3 -42.61 3.78 -10.61
C ARG A 3 -41.52 4.53 -11.36
N HIS A 4 -41.57 5.86 -11.28
CA HIS A 4 -40.55 6.74 -11.83
C HIS A 4 -39.27 6.50 -11.02
N ILE A 5 -38.43 5.57 -11.48
CA ILE A 5 -37.10 5.33 -10.89
C ILE A 5 -36.27 6.54 -11.30
N ASN A 6 -36.12 7.50 -10.39
CA ASN A 6 -35.27 8.66 -10.62
C ASN A 6 -33.82 8.15 -10.71
N PRO A 7 -33.16 8.23 -11.89
CA PRO A 7 -31.86 7.61 -12.10
C PRO A 7 -30.79 8.17 -11.16
N SER A 8 -30.94 9.44 -10.74
CA SER A 8 -30.07 10.14 -9.79
C SER A 8 -30.05 9.53 -8.38
N ASN A 9 -31.19 9.01 -7.91
CA ASN A 9 -31.28 8.42 -6.57
C ASN A 9 -30.70 7.01 -6.53
N SER A 10 -30.75 6.26 -7.64
CA SER A 10 -30.09 4.96 -7.77
C SER A 10 -28.59 5.10 -7.95
N THR A 11 -28.10 6.06 -8.76
CA THR A 11 -26.66 6.28 -8.95
C THR A 11 -25.97 6.76 -7.67
N ASN A 12 -26.59 7.67 -6.91
CA ASN A 12 -26.03 8.11 -5.62
C ASN A 12 -25.90 6.95 -4.62
N LYS A 13 -26.91 6.08 -4.51
CA LYS A 13 -26.84 4.89 -3.64
C LYS A 13 -25.72 3.92 -4.05
N THR A 14 -25.50 3.76 -5.35
CA THR A 14 -24.42 2.91 -5.86
C THR A 14 -23.05 3.52 -5.54
N ILE A 15 -22.89 4.84 -5.73
CA ILE A 15 -21.65 5.56 -5.40
C ILE A 15 -21.36 5.45 -3.90
N ASP A 16 -22.33 5.76 -3.04
CA ASP A 16 -22.19 5.65 -1.58
C ASP A 16 -21.81 4.23 -1.13
N ALA A 17 -22.36 3.21 -1.79
CA ALA A 17 -22.05 1.81 -1.49
C ALA A 17 -20.62 1.43 -1.88
N ILE A 18 -20.12 1.98 -3.00
CA ILE A 18 -18.74 1.80 -3.46
C ILE A 18 -17.77 2.46 -2.47
N ASP A 19 -18.02 3.71 -2.08
CA ASP A 19 -17.15 4.44 -1.15
C ASP A 19 -17.06 3.72 0.20
N ARG A 20 -18.20 3.31 0.77
CA ARG A 20 -18.23 2.50 2.00
C ARG A 20 -17.55 1.15 1.85
N LYS A 21 -17.52 0.55 0.66
CA LYS A 21 -16.79 -0.70 0.42
C LYS A 21 -15.29 -0.43 0.47
N ARG A 22 -14.82 0.61 -0.23
CA ARG A 22 -13.39 1.00 -0.27
C ARG A 22 -12.87 1.40 1.11
N ASP A 23 -13.67 2.14 1.88
CA ASP A 23 -13.29 2.53 3.25
C ASP A 23 -13.15 1.31 4.16
N ARG A 24 -14.11 0.37 4.09
CA ARG A 24 -14.03 -0.89 4.86
C ARG A 24 -12.83 -1.74 4.46
N GLU A 25 -12.57 -1.84 3.16
CA GLU A 25 -11.42 -2.55 2.62
C GLU A 25 -10.11 -1.93 3.10
N ARG A 26 -9.98 -0.61 3.02
CA ARG A 26 -8.83 0.13 3.56
C ARG A 26 -8.62 -0.19 5.03
N LEU A 27 -9.64 -0.01 5.88
CA LEU A 27 -9.53 -0.29 7.31
C LEU A 27 -9.12 -1.74 7.60
N PHE A 28 -9.64 -2.69 6.83
CA PHE A 28 -9.27 -4.10 6.96
C PHE A 28 -7.80 -4.34 6.63
N ILE A 29 -7.32 -3.80 5.50
CA ILE A 29 -5.93 -3.93 5.08
C ILE A 29 -4.98 -3.30 6.11
N LEU A 30 -5.29 -2.09 6.58
CA LEU A 30 -4.46 -1.40 7.59
C LEU A 30 -4.33 -2.22 8.88
N LYS A 31 -5.46 -2.78 9.35
CA LYS A 31 -5.47 -3.67 10.51
C LYS A 31 -4.64 -4.93 10.26
N LYS A 32 -4.81 -5.59 9.12
CA LYS A 32 -4.09 -6.82 8.79
C LYS A 32 -2.60 -6.60 8.59
N ALA A 33 -2.20 -5.48 8.01
CA ALA A 33 -0.81 -5.08 7.89
C ALA A 33 -0.15 -4.98 9.27
N ARG A 34 -0.81 -4.33 10.24
CA ARG A 34 -0.32 -4.23 11.61
C ARG A 34 -0.24 -5.59 12.33
N GLU A 35 -1.26 -6.43 12.17
CA GLU A 35 -1.32 -7.76 12.81
C GLU A 35 -0.19 -8.71 12.33
N ASN A 36 0.25 -8.57 11.07
CA ASN A 36 1.22 -9.46 10.43
C ASN A 36 2.50 -8.71 10.02
N CYS A 37 2.79 -7.56 10.63
CA CYS A 37 3.81 -6.63 10.16
C CYS A 37 5.21 -7.28 10.06
N LYS A 38 5.56 -8.15 11.00
CA LYS A 38 6.85 -8.85 11.02
C LYS A 38 6.98 -9.83 9.87
N GLU A 39 5.99 -10.70 9.67
CA GLU A 39 5.97 -11.68 8.59
C GLU A 39 5.94 -11.00 7.22
N LEU A 40 5.14 -9.92 7.10
CA LEU A 40 5.04 -9.12 5.89
C LEU A 40 6.35 -8.39 5.58
N ALA A 41 7.04 -7.83 6.58
CA ALA A 41 8.31 -7.14 6.37
C ALA A 41 9.39 -8.10 5.84
N VAL A 42 9.50 -9.29 6.42
CA VAL A 42 10.41 -10.33 5.93
C VAL A 42 10.09 -10.69 4.47
N ALA A 43 8.82 -10.94 4.16
CA ALA A 43 8.38 -11.30 2.81
C ALA A 43 8.59 -10.17 1.79
N LEU A 44 8.36 -8.92 2.18
CA LEU A 44 8.58 -7.75 1.34
C LEU A 44 10.06 -7.55 1.04
N VAL A 45 10.93 -7.55 2.06
CA VAL A 45 12.39 -7.40 1.83
C VAL A 45 12.91 -8.53 0.96
N GLN A 46 12.49 -9.77 1.21
CA GLN A 46 12.89 -10.89 0.36
C GLN A 46 12.44 -10.67 -1.10
N ARG A 47 11.20 -10.23 -1.32
CA ARG A 47 10.68 -9.95 -2.66
C ARG A 47 11.45 -8.84 -3.37
N LEU A 48 11.78 -7.76 -2.67
CA LEU A 48 12.55 -6.64 -3.23
C LEU A 48 13.97 -7.07 -3.62
N LEU A 49 14.61 -7.93 -2.82
CA LEU A 49 15.92 -8.50 -3.13
C LEU A 49 15.86 -9.46 -4.33
N ASP A 50 14.89 -10.38 -4.35
CA ASP A 50 14.74 -11.38 -5.40
C ASP A 50 14.47 -10.75 -6.77
N GLN A 51 13.75 -9.63 -6.80
CA GLN A 51 13.48 -8.87 -8.02
C GLN A 51 14.53 -7.80 -8.32
N HIS A 52 15.60 -7.75 -7.52
CA HIS A 52 16.70 -6.80 -7.68
C HIS A 52 16.25 -5.34 -7.68
N ILE A 53 15.25 -5.03 -6.84
CA ILE A 53 14.70 -3.69 -6.64
C ILE A 53 15.50 -2.93 -5.58
N ILE A 54 16.07 -3.64 -4.61
CA ILE A 54 16.98 -3.04 -3.63
C ILE A 54 18.27 -3.84 -3.55
N GLU A 55 19.35 -3.14 -3.27
CA GLU A 55 20.60 -3.72 -2.77
C GLU A 55 20.89 -3.16 -1.37
N THR A 56 21.27 -4.03 -0.44
CA THR A 56 21.51 -3.66 0.94
C THR A 56 22.66 -4.47 1.54
N ASN A 57 23.39 -3.86 2.47
CA ASN A 57 24.40 -4.54 3.27
C ASN A 57 23.84 -5.11 4.59
N ASN A 58 22.55 -4.87 4.90
CA ASN A 58 21.92 -5.32 6.14
C ASN A 58 20.41 -5.56 5.98
N ASN A 59 20.04 -6.78 5.60
CA ASN A 59 18.64 -7.18 5.41
C ASN A 59 17.77 -6.97 6.66
N VAL A 60 18.34 -7.19 7.86
CA VAL A 60 17.58 -7.08 9.12
C VAL A 60 17.18 -5.63 9.37
N ALA A 61 18.08 -4.67 9.15
CA ALA A 61 17.78 -3.25 9.30
C ALA A 61 16.66 -2.80 8.34
N ILE A 62 16.66 -3.29 7.10
CA ILE A 62 15.59 -2.97 6.14
C ILE A 62 14.26 -3.61 6.56
N GLN A 63 14.29 -4.85 7.07
CA GLN A 63 13.10 -5.51 7.60
C GLN A 63 12.51 -4.72 8.78
N GLU A 64 13.34 -4.23 9.71
CA GLU A 64 12.88 -3.39 10.82
C GLU A 64 12.28 -2.06 10.34
N SER A 65 12.87 -1.43 9.31
CA SER A 65 12.31 -0.21 8.70
C SER A 65 10.92 -0.47 8.11
N ILE A 66 10.77 -1.51 7.28
CA ILE A 66 9.49 -1.85 6.65
C ILE A 66 8.46 -2.32 7.70
N GLU A 67 8.87 -3.10 8.71
CA GLU A 67 8.01 -3.52 9.80
C GLU A 67 7.43 -2.31 10.54
N ASN A 68 8.27 -1.31 10.83
CA ASN A 68 7.83 -0.08 11.47
C ASN A 68 6.80 0.66 10.62
N GLN A 69 7.01 0.77 9.31
CA GLN A 69 6.03 1.39 8.41
C GLN A 69 4.69 0.63 8.41
N LEU A 70 4.71 -0.70 8.31
CA LEU A 70 3.51 -1.52 8.37
C LEU A 70 2.77 -1.41 9.71
N ARG A 71 3.51 -1.19 10.79
CA ARG A 71 2.97 -1.05 12.14
C ARG A 71 2.30 0.32 12.35
N THR A 72 2.88 1.40 11.81
CA THR A 72 2.45 2.79 12.05
C THR A 72 1.51 3.33 10.99
N MET A 73 1.46 2.76 9.77
CA MET A 73 0.60 3.25 8.68
C MET A 73 -0.88 3.33 9.04
N GLY A 74 -1.36 2.49 9.96
CA GLY A 74 -2.74 2.50 10.45
C GLY A 74 -3.05 3.59 11.48
N ASP A 75 -2.01 4.20 12.05
CA ASP A 75 -2.11 5.28 13.03
C ASP A 75 -2.05 6.68 12.37
N LEU A 76 -1.76 6.74 11.07
CA LEU A 76 -1.72 7.98 10.30
C LEU A 76 -3.10 8.60 10.12
N GLU A 77 -3.16 9.93 10.19
CA GLU A 77 -4.36 10.66 9.80
C GLU A 77 -4.63 10.49 8.30
N GLU A 78 -5.91 10.65 7.91
CA GLU A 78 -6.28 10.48 6.51
C GLU A 78 -5.53 11.46 5.59
N PHE A 79 -5.32 12.70 6.04
CA PHE A 79 -4.56 13.70 5.29
C PHE A 79 -3.10 13.27 5.09
N GLU A 80 -2.44 12.79 6.14
CA GLU A 80 -1.04 12.33 6.09
C GLU A 80 -0.88 11.16 5.13
N MET A 81 -1.76 10.16 5.23
CA MET A 81 -1.78 9.02 4.30
C MET A 81 -1.92 9.48 2.86
N ARG A 82 -2.88 10.37 2.57
CA ARG A 82 -3.12 10.91 1.23
C ARG A 82 -1.97 11.76 0.72
N TYR A 83 -1.32 12.52 1.61
CA TYR A 83 -0.17 13.35 1.28
C TYR A 83 1.03 12.47 0.90
N LYS A 84 1.33 11.45 1.72
CA LYS A 84 2.44 10.52 1.46
C LYS A 84 2.29 9.86 0.10
N ILE A 85 1.12 9.29 -0.22
CA ILE A 85 0.92 8.58 -1.50
C ILE A 85 0.63 9.50 -2.70
N ALA A 86 0.55 10.84 -2.51
CA ALA A 86 0.14 11.77 -3.56
C ALA A 86 0.99 11.66 -4.85
N PRO A 87 2.32 11.48 -4.80
CA PRO A 87 3.16 11.39 -6.00
C PRO A 87 2.79 10.22 -6.92
N ILE A 88 2.43 9.07 -6.35
CA ILE A 88 2.17 7.82 -7.08
C ILE A 88 0.70 7.37 -7.04
N ARG A 89 -0.23 8.23 -6.61
CA ARG A 89 -1.65 7.87 -6.41
C ARG A 89 -2.37 7.32 -7.66
N ASN A 90 -1.85 7.62 -8.85
CA ASN A 90 -2.42 7.24 -10.14
C ASN A 90 -1.59 6.15 -10.86
N LEU A 91 -0.70 5.49 -10.13
CA LEU A 91 0.23 4.50 -10.69
C LEU A 91 -0.48 3.29 -11.32
N THR A 92 -1.68 2.95 -10.83
CA THR A 92 -2.55 1.90 -11.39
C THR A 92 -4.03 2.25 -11.20
N GLN A 93 -4.92 1.54 -11.88
CA GLN A 93 -6.36 1.84 -11.93
C GLN A 93 -7.09 1.61 -10.59
N ASP A 94 -6.74 0.55 -9.86
CA ASP A 94 -7.32 0.21 -8.56
C ASP A 94 -6.21 -0.14 -7.56
N PRO A 95 -5.48 0.87 -7.07
CA PRO A 95 -4.31 0.63 -6.24
C PRO A 95 -4.71 0.18 -4.84
N ASN A 96 -3.95 -0.78 -4.30
CA ASN A 96 -3.96 -1.08 -2.88
C ASN A 96 -3.24 0.05 -2.12
N ILE A 97 -3.96 0.70 -1.20
CA ILE A 97 -3.42 1.86 -0.47
C ILE A 97 -2.19 1.52 0.39
N ALA A 98 -2.14 0.30 0.95
CA ALA A 98 -0.97 -0.15 1.69
C ALA A 98 0.22 -0.37 0.75
N SER A 99 -0.03 -0.91 -0.44
CA SER A 99 1.00 -1.09 -1.46
C SER A 99 1.54 0.25 -1.95
N LEU A 100 0.69 1.24 -2.20
CA LEU A 100 1.16 2.61 -2.51
C LEU A 100 1.99 3.19 -1.36
N PHE A 101 1.53 3.06 -0.11
CA PHE A 101 2.26 3.60 1.03
C PHE A 101 3.67 3.01 1.16
N ILE A 102 3.80 1.68 1.09
CA ILE A 102 5.10 1.02 1.15
C ILE A 102 5.94 1.30 -0.09
N THR A 103 5.34 1.37 -1.29
CA THR A 103 6.05 1.77 -2.51
C THR A 103 6.67 3.16 -2.35
N GLN A 104 5.89 4.12 -1.86
CA GLN A 104 6.40 5.47 -1.59
C GLN A 104 7.55 5.44 -0.59
N HIS A 105 7.44 4.66 0.48
CA HIS A 105 8.54 4.50 1.44
C HIS A 105 9.81 3.97 0.78
N VAL A 106 9.69 2.97 -0.11
CA VAL A 106 10.84 2.40 -0.83
C VAL A 106 11.50 3.44 -1.75
N ILE A 107 10.73 4.19 -2.53
CA ILE A 107 11.28 5.12 -3.54
C ILE A 107 11.67 6.49 -2.97
N GLU A 108 11.18 6.88 -1.79
CA GLU A 108 11.42 8.21 -1.23
C GLU A 108 12.28 8.18 0.03
N ASP A 109 12.03 7.24 0.95
CA ASP A 109 12.71 7.24 2.25
C ASP A 109 13.83 6.19 2.29
N LEU A 110 13.61 5.03 1.68
CA LEU A 110 14.54 3.90 1.75
C LEU A 110 15.81 4.18 0.94
N ILE A 111 15.72 4.95 -0.15
CA ILE A 111 16.89 5.37 -0.95
C ILE A 111 17.96 6.06 -0.07
N ASP A 112 17.54 6.84 0.93
CA ASP A 112 18.44 7.56 1.84
C ASP A 112 18.81 6.76 3.11
N HIS A 113 18.35 5.51 3.23
CA HIS A 113 18.62 4.68 4.40
C HIS A 113 20.10 4.24 4.42
N PRO A 114 20.82 4.34 5.56
CA PRO A 114 22.28 4.11 5.61
C PRO A 114 22.73 2.69 5.27
N ASN A 115 21.82 1.72 5.28
CA ASN A 115 22.10 0.33 4.92
C ASN A 115 21.67 -0.02 3.48
N ILE A 116 21.11 0.94 2.73
CA ILE A 116 20.80 0.75 1.31
C ILE A 116 22.02 1.15 0.49
N GLN A 117 22.34 0.30 -0.48
CA GLN A 117 23.41 0.54 -1.46
C GLN A 117 22.84 1.17 -2.72
N ASP A 118 21.70 0.64 -3.18
CA ASP A 118 20.99 1.18 -4.35
C ASP A 118 19.51 0.73 -4.36
N VAL A 119 18.69 1.45 -5.12
CA VAL A 119 17.27 1.13 -5.39
C VAL A 119 17.04 1.23 -6.90
N PHE A 120 16.50 0.16 -7.48
CA PHE A 120 16.32 -0.01 -8.91
C PHE A 120 14.85 -0.20 -9.30
N GLY A 121 14.58 -0.06 -10.60
CA GLY A 121 13.24 -0.22 -11.18
C GLY A 121 12.48 1.10 -11.29
N ASP A 122 11.39 1.10 -12.05
CA ASP A 122 10.44 2.21 -12.06
C ASP A 122 9.40 2.07 -10.94
N ASP A 123 8.64 3.14 -10.68
CA ASP A 123 7.61 3.15 -9.62
C ASP A 123 6.63 1.97 -9.76
N LEU A 124 6.31 1.57 -11.00
CA LEU A 124 5.34 0.51 -11.28
C LEU A 124 5.92 -0.88 -10.96
N ASP A 125 7.21 -1.10 -11.24
CA ASP A 125 7.93 -2.31 -10.88
C ASP A 125 8.01 -2.47 -9.35
N VAL A 126 8.37 -1.40 -8.64
CA VAL A 126 8.37 -1.39 -7.17
C VAL A 126 6.97 -1.69 -6.62
N TYR A 127 5.95 -1.03 -7.16
CA TYR A 127 4.56 -1.27 -6.76
C TYR A 127 4.14 -2.72 -6.98
N ARG A 128 4.44 -3.31 -8.15
CA ARG A 128 4.08 -4.70 -8.46
C ARG A 128 4.76 -5.68 -7.51
N ALA A 129 6.02 -5.42 -7.15
CA ALA A 129 6.74 -6.23 -6.18
C ALA A 129 6.06 -6.21 -4.81
N VAL A 130 5.79 -5.01 -4.30
CA VAL A 130 5.13 -4.80 -3.01
C VAL A 130 3.72 -5.39 -3.00
N ASP A 131 2.93 -5.10 -4.04
CA ASP A 131 1.54 -5.52 -4.14
C ASP A 131 1.42 -7.05 -4.28
N SER A 132 2.41 -7.72 -4.88
CA SER A 132 2.44 -9.20 -4.93
C SER A 132 2.45 -9.86 -3.55
N ILE A 133 2.89 -9.14 -2.52
CA ILE A 133 2.88 -9.59 -1.12
C ILE A 133 1.61 -9.09 -0.41
N LEU A 134 1.31 -7.79 -0.51
CA LEU A 134 0.21 -7.17 0.24
C LEU A 134 -1.19 -7.50 -0.31
N GLN A 135 -1.29 -7.96 -1.56
CA GLN A 135 -2.55 -8.46 -2.11
C GLN A 135 -3.06 -9.69 -1.33
N ALA A 136 -2.19 -10.46 -0.67
CA ALA A 136 -2.58 -11.63 0.11
C ALA A 136 -3.45 -11.29 1.33
N ILE A 137 -3.36 -10.06 1.86
CA ILE A 137 -4.17 -9.58 2.99
C ILE A 137 -5.37 -8.76 2.55
N ARG A 138 -5.57 -8.55 1.24
CA ARG A 138 -6.73 -7.84 0.69
C ARG A 138 -7.99 -8.71 0.81
N PRO A 139 -9.12 -8.17 1.31
CA PRO A 139 -10.36 -8.94 1.38
C PRO A 139 -10.85 -9.26 -0.04
N ARG A 140 -11.29 -10.50 -0.25
CA ARG A 140 -11.84 -10.98 -1.54
C ARG A 140 -13.28 -10.55 -1.73
#